data_AF-A0AAV9GWX0-F1
#
_entry.id   AF-A0AAV9GWX0-F1
#
_cell.length_a   1.000
_cell.length_b   1.000
_cell.length_c   1.000
_cell.angle_alpha   90.00
_cell.angle_beta   90.00
_cell.angle_gamma   90.00
#
_symmetry.space_group_name_H-M   'P 1'
#
loop_
_entity.id
_entity.type
_entity.pdbx_description
1 polymer ?
#
loop_
_entity_poly.entity_id
_entity_poly.type
_entity_poly.pdbx_seq_one_letter_code
_entity_poly.pdbx_strand_id
1 'polypeptide(L)'
;MAVAQVPRNFKLLAELEKGEKGMGAGACSYGLEDPEDIFMTHWRGTIWGPPHGNHENRIYELKMECGPDYPKEPPTIHFVSQINLPGVNPQDGKVDKNSVAILRDWTRIATELAKNPRPKEDPLSLETALIAIRKYMEEHKKLPQPPEGSKFAIYKPAADARHRRAYLHLLNLSQGFSLFRALLRQGRRVPLPDDIATALPPAHPIQALVARIFRKNRKDTSPRLVVSALQNGYRFLALLNAAAQDPPQPARDEVLSFLRTNQSRILAARARNAAIRTPKPAPPPPLLKLVSQDPPIYEPAQQPLPLSAFKSGIRRVPRLDICGIIHPFLRLGSKPQPAKLSKALHHRYKLREDTGILAKKFREEDMDQARQEDRWESQIQRLMMTMSKGQRRPPPDTTTYASTLYGVVGELNEWMRRDYQDAQARGKALWEIVEREKALAKREKDDARRAASRERKARMEAGEEVEPVGAKFARHLEEKRKMWPPVGEVRQRMIDAKAARVAAETGGPAEKV
;
A
#
# COMPACT_ATOMS: atom_id res chain seq x y z
N MET A 1 13.23 27.98 -47.20
CA MET A 1 12.75 28.03 -45.80
C MET A 1 12.89 26.63 -45.22
N ALA A 2 13.57 26.45 -44.10
CA ALA A 2 13.65 25.14 -43.44
C ALA A 2 12.25 24.78 -42.91
N VAL A 3 11.66 23.71 -43.43
CA VAL A 3 10.37 23.20 -42.98
C VAL A 3 10.55 22.60 -41.57
N ALA A 4 9.74 23.03 -40.60
CA ALA A 4 9.79 22.50 -39.25
C ALA A 4 9.37 21.02 -39.24
N GLN A 5 10.31 20.12 -38.96
CA GLN A 5 10.05 18.68 -38.87
C GLN A 5 9.56 18.33 -37.46
N VAL A 6 8.37 17.72 -37.36
CA VAL A 6 7.83 17.22 -36.08
C VAL A 6 8.71 16.06 -35.60
N PRO A 7 9.26 16.10 -34.37
CA PRO A 7 10.07 15.00 -33.85
C PRO A 7 9.26 13.72 -33.67
N ARG A 8 9.91 12.56 -33.85
CA ARG A 8 9.32 11.21 -33.73
C ARG A 8 8.38 11.06 -32.53
N ASN A 9 8.84 11.45 -31.34
CA ASN A 9 8.06 11.24 -30.12
C ASN A 9 6.76 12.07 -30.11
N PHE A 10 6.78 13.29 -30.64
CA PHE A 10 5.56 14.10 -30.75
C PHE A 10 4.60 13.55 -31.80
N LYS A 11 5.12 12.98 -32.89
CA LYS A 11 4.32 12.26 -33.90
C LYS A 11 3.60 11.06 -33.26
N LEU A 12 4.34 10.21 -32.55
CA LEU A 12 3.79 9.03 -31.88
C LEU A 12 2.80 9.39 -30.76
N LEU A 13 3.02 10.48 -30.04
CA LEU A 13 2.05 11.00 -29.06
C LEU A 13 0.74 11.45 -29.73
N ALA A 14 0.82 12.12 -30.88
CA ALA A 14 -0.37 12.53 -31.62
C ALA A 14 -1.16 11.32 -32.13
N GLU A 15 -0.48 10.26 -32.57
CA GLU A 15 -1.11 8.99 -32.94
C GLU A 15 -1.73 8.28 -31.73
N LEU A 16 -1.05 8.27 -30.58
CA LEU A 16 -1.60 7.70 -29.35
C LEU A 16 -2.89 8.41 -28.93
N GLU A 17 -2.88 9.74 -28.90
CA GLU A 17 -4.04 10.56 -28.55
C GLU A 17 -5.21 10.32 -29.51
N LYS A 18 -4.92 10.16 -30.82
CA LYS A 18 -5.95 9.82 -31.82
C LYS A 18 -6.54 8.43 -31.60
N GLY A 19 -5.69 7.45 -31.28
CA GLY A 19 -6.10 6.08 -30.95
C GLY A 19 -6.95 6.00 -29.67
N GLU A 20 -6.53 6.68 -28.60
CA GLU A 20 -7.25 6.69 -27.31
C GLU A 20 -8.61 7.39 -27.39
N LYS A 21 -8.73 8.44 -28.20
CA LYS A 21 -10.01 9.13 -28.43
C LYS A 21 -10.96 8.36 -29.37
N GLY A 22 -10.51 7.23 -29.95
CA GLY A 22 -11.28 6.48 -30.94
C GLY A 22 -11.59 7.28 -32.20
N MET A 23 -10.80 8.31 -32.51
CA MET A 23 -11.01 9.22 -33.64
C MET A 23 -10.44 8.65 -34.96
N GLY A 24 -10.71 7.38 -35.25
CA GLY A 24 -10.20 6.67 -36.41
C GLY A 24 -11.27 5.85 -37.14
N ALA A 25 -10.87 5.23 -38.25
CA ALA A 25 -11.74 4.32 -39.00
C ALA A 25 -12.16 3.14 -38.09
N GLY A 26 -13.45 3.06 -37.72
CA GLY A 26 -13.98 2.11 -36.73
C GLY A 26 -13.81 0.60 -37.02
N ALA A 27 -13.15 0.24 -38.13
CA ALA A 27 -12.77 -1.12 -38.46
C ALA A 27 -11.34 -1.49 -38.02
N CYS A 28 -10.53 -0.52 -37.59
CA CYS A 28 -9.16 -0.73 -37.11
C CYS A 28 -8.95 0.03 -35.79
N SER A 29 -8.20 -0.55 -34.87
CA SER A 29 -7.77 0.13 -33.64
C SER A 29 -6.29 -0.13 -33.37
N TYR A 30 -5.64 0.78 -32.66
CA TYR A 30 -4.26 0.64 -32.26
C TYR A 30 -4.01 1.35 -30.93
N GLY A 31 -3.00 0.87 -30.20
CA GLY A 31 -2.56 1.43 -28.94
C GLY A 31 -1.18 0.89 -28.56
N LEU A 32 -0.63 1.36 -27.44
CA LEU A 32 0.65 0.86 -26.95
C LEU A 32 0.52 -0.59 -26.47
N GLU A 33 1.51 -1.42 -26.78
CA GLU A 33 1.60 -2.78 -26.21
C GLU A 33 1.94 -2.74 -24.72
N ASP A 34 2.84 -1.83 -24.33
CA ASP A 34 3.17 -1.53 -22.94
C ASP A 34 2.86 -0.05 -22.66
N PRO A 35 1.88 0.27 -21.79
CA PRO A 35 1.54 1.65 -21.45
C PRO A 35 2.70 2.39 -20.76
N GLU A 36 3.73 1.69 -20.30
CA GLU A 36 4.94 2.26 -19.69
C GLU A 36 6.10 2.44 -20.69
N ASP A 37 5.95 2.07 -21.97
CA ASP A 37 6.96 2.28 -23.02
C ASP A 37 7.05 3.77 -23.39
N ILE A 38 7.98 4.48 -22.73
CA ILE A 38 8.25 5.91 -22.95
C ILE A 38 8.68 6.20 -24.40
N PHE A 39 9.36 5.25 -25.04
CA PHE A 39 9.84 5.42 -26.41
C PHE A 39 8.74 5.14 -27.44
N MET A 40 7.56 4.68 -27.00
CA MET A 40 6.41 4.35 -27.85
C MET A 40 6.85 3.50 -29.04
N THR A 41 7.65 2.47 -28.76
CA THR A 41 8.30 1.64 -29.77
C THR A 41 7.38 0.49 -30.16
N HIS A 42 6.73 -0.13 -29.18
CA HIS A 42 5.89 -1.30 -29.38
C HIS A 42 4.41 -0.94 -29.31
N TRP A 43 3.71 -1.22 -30.40
CA TRP A 43 2.30 -0.97 -30.56
C TRP A 43 1.55 -2.27 -30.82
N ARG A 44 0.29 -2.31 -30.40
CA ARG A 44 -0.65 -3.37 -30.68
C ARG A 44 -1.79 -2.81 -31.52
N GLY A 45 -2.13 -3.52 -32.59
CA GLY A 45 -3.20 -3.18 -33.50
C GLY A 45 -4.25 -4.28 -33.55
N THR A 46 -5.48 -3.91 -33.87
CA THR A 46 -6.58 -4.82 -34.13
C THR A 46 -7.24 -4.45 -35.45
N ILE A 47 -7.50 -5.43 -36.31
CA ILE A 47 -8.23 -5.25 -37.56
C ILE A 47 -9.50 -6.11 -37.51
N TRP A 48 -10.64 -5.48 -37.74
CA TRP A 48 -11.89 -6.16 -38.03
C TRP A 48 -11.91 -6.58 -39.49
N GLY A 49 -12.07 -7.89 -39.73
CA GLY A 49 -12.03 -8.45 -41.08
C GLY A 49 -13.08 -7.84 -42.01
N PRO A 50 -12.78 -7.66 -43.31
CA PRO A 50 -13.72 -7.10 -44.27
C PRO A 50 -14.96 -7.99 -44.44
N PRO A 51 -16.13 -7.40 -44.74
CA PRO A 51 -17.37 -8.16 -44.96
C PRO A 51 -17.34 -8.95 -46.28
N HIS A 52 -18.23 -9.92 -46.41
CA HIS A 52 -18.44 -10.71 -47.64
C HIS A 52 -17.23 -11.55 -48.07
N GLY A 53 -16.59 -12.22 -47.12
CA GLY A 53 -15.47 -13.13 -47.37
C GLY A 53 -15.06 -13.96 -46.15
N ASN A 54 -13.99 -14.74 -46.30
CA ASN A 54 -13.52 -15.66 -45.24
C ASN A 54 -12.88 -14.96 -44.04
N HIS A 55 -12.68 -13.65 -44.12
CA HIS A 55 -12.23 -12.82 -43.01
C HIS A 55 -13.39 -12.22 -42.19
N GLU A 56 -14.64 -12.39 -42.65
CA GLU A 56 -15.82 -11.81 -42.00
C GLU A 56 -16.00 -12.33 -40.57
N ASN A 57 -16.45 -11.44 -39.68
CA ASN A 57 -16.62 -11.69 -38.23
C ASN A 57 -15.36 -12.12 -37.47
N ARG A 58 -14.17 -11.93 -38.04
CA ARG A 58 -12.89 -12.25 -37.39
C ARG A 58 -12.15 -11.00 -36.95
N ILE A 59 -11.48 -11.13 -35.80
CA ILE A 59 -10.62 -10.10 -35.22
C ILE A 59 -9.17 -10.56 -35.32
N TYR A 60 -8.34 -9.78 -36.01
CA TYR A 60 -6.90 -10.04 -36.14
C TYR A 60 -6.11 -9.11 -35.23
N GLU A 61 -5.29 -9.69 -34.34
CA GLU A 61 -4.37 -8.97 -33.48
C GLU A 61 -3.01 -8.85 -34.20
N LEU A 62 -2.42 -7.66 -34.18
CA LEU A 62 -1.13 -7.34 -34.79
C LEU A 62 -0.22 -6.65 -33.79
N LYS A 63 1.09 -6.81 -33.96
CA LYS A 63 2.13 -6.01 -33.33
C LYS A 63 2.82 -5.14 -34.36
N MET A 64 3.10 -3.90 -33.98
CA MET A 64 3.78 -2.93 -34.84
C MET A 64 4.96 -2.35 -34.05
N GLU A 65 6.13 -2.35 -34.68
CA GLU A 65 7.35 -1.80 -34.11
C GLU A 65 7.72 -0.51 -34.85
N CYS A 66 7.69 0.60 -34.12
CA CYS A 66 8.07 1.93 -34.61
C CYS A 66 9.55 2.16 -34.28
N GLY A 67 10.44 1.90 -35.25
CA GLY A 67 11.88 2.10 -35.10
C GLY A 67 12.31 3.53 -34.78
N PRO A 68 13.61 3.78 -34.49
CA PRO A 68 14.12 5.10 -34.12
C PRO A 68 13.93 6.17 -35.21
N ASP A 69 13.86 5.75 -36.48
CA ASP A 69 13.68 6.63 -37.63
C ASP A 69 12.22 6.80 -38.07
N TYR A 70 11.25 6.24 -37.33
CA TYR A 70 9.83 6.50 -37.59
C TYR A 70 9.50 8.01 -37.41
N PRO A 71 8.68 8.64 -38.26
CA PRO A 71 7.94 8.11 -39.42
C PRO A 71 8.69 8.20 -40.76
N LYS A 72 10.00 8.50 -40.78
CA LYS A 72 10.78 8.52 -42.04
C LYS A 72 10.87 7.12 -42.66
N GLU A 73 11.00 6.10 -41.81
CA GLU A 73 10.92 4.69 -42.20
C GLU A 73 9.58 4.06 -41.77
N PRO A 74 9.07 3.06 -42.51
CA PRO A 74 7.82 2.38 -42.17
C PRO A 74 7.97 1.52 -40.90
N PRO A 75 6.88 1.33 -40.14
CA PRO A 75 6.88 0.43 -38.99
C PRO A 75 6.99 -1.02 -39.46
N THR A 76 7.54 -1.89 -38.62
CA THR A 76 7.57 -3.34 -38.88
C THR A 76 6.33 -3.99 -38.29
N ILE A 77 5.55 -4.71 -39.09
CA ILE A 77 4.25 -5.24 -38.69
C ILE A 77 4.29 -6.77 -38.66
N HIS A 78 3.76 -7.35 -37.59
CA HIS A 78 3.64 -8.80 -37.40
C HIS A 78 2.21 -9.14 -36.95
N PHE A 79 1.62 -10.16 -37.55
CA PHE A 79 0.36 -10.74 -37.07
C PHE A 79 0.62 -11.61 -35.84
N VAL A 80 -0.22 -11.43 -34.81
CA VAL A 80 -0.29 -12.33 -33.66
C VAL A 80 -1.30 -13.44 -33.95
N SER A 81 -2.48 -13.06 -34.46
CA SER A 81 -3.48 -14.01 -34.96
C SER A 81 -2.99 -14.65 -36.26
N GLN A 82 -3.08 -15.97 -36.39
CA GLN A 82 -2.74 -16.62 -37.65
C GLN A 82 -3.70 -16.16 -38.75
N ILE A 83 -3.14 -15.88 -39.92
CA ILE A 83 -3.88 -15.42 -41.09
C ILE A 83 -3.25 -16.04 -42.34
N ASN A 84 -4.09 -16.42 -43.29
CA ASN A 84 -3.64 -16.82 -44.62
C ASN A 84 -3.82 -15.64 -45.57
N LEU A 85 -2.75 -14.87 -45.77
CA LEU A 85 -2.72 -13.68 -46.61
C LEU A 85 -1.39 -13.63 -47.38
N PRO A 86 -1.38 -13.39 -48.71
CA PRO A 86 -0.14 -13.30 -49.47
C PRO A 86 0.76 -12.18 -48.93
N GLY A 87 2.06 -12.41 -48.86
CA GLY A 87 3.00 -11.44 -48.28
C GLY A 87 2.98 -11.35 -46.75
N VAL A 88 2.28 -12.26 -46.05
CA VAL A 88 2.48 -12.54 -44.62
C VAL A 88 3.23 -13.85 -44.49
N ASN A 89 4.35 -13.85 -43.75
CA ASN A 89 5.15 -15.05 -43.58
C ASN A 89 4.40 -16.09 -42.70
N PRO A 90 4.16 -17.33 -43.19
CA PRO A 90 3.40 -18.35 -42.48
C PRO A 90 4.01 -18.88 -41.17
N GLN A 91 5.27 -18.57 -40.85
CA GLN A 91 5.93 -19.06 -39.63
C GLN A 91 5.97 -18.02 -38.50
N ASP A 92 6.23 -16.75 -38.83
CA ASP A 92 6.44 -15.68 -37.84
C ASP A 92 5.34 -14.59 -37.88
N GLY A 93 4.43 -14.62 -38.86
CA GLY A 93 3.39 -13.62 -39.05
C GLY A 93 3.89 -12.26 -39.56
N LYS A 94 5.15 -12.14 -39.98
CA LYS A 94 5.73 -10.88 -40.46
C LYS A 94 5.12 -10.45 -41.79
N VAL A 95 4.73 -9.19 -41.90
CA VAL A 95 4.21 -8.58 -43.13
C VAL A 95 5.38 -8.10 -44.00
N ASP A 96 5.41 -8.51 -45.25
CA ASP A 96 6.36 -8.01 -46.24
C ASP A 96 6.05 -6.55 -46.60
N LYS A 97 7.07 -5.70 -46.68
CA LYS A 97 6.91 -4.28 -47.00
C LYS A 97 6.43 -4.08 -48.44
N ASN A 98 6.75 -5.02 -49.34
CA ASN A 98 6.46 -4.90 -50.77
C ASN A 98 5.02 -5.27 -51.15
N SER A 99 4.33 -6.05 -50.32
CA SER A 99 2.97 -6.54 -50.60
C SER A 99 1.91 -5.46 -50.36
N VAL A 100 2.13 -4.56 -49.40
CA VAL A 100 1.20 -3.48 -49.05
C VAL A 100 1.68 -2.18 -49.67
N ALA A 101 0.87 -1.60 -50.57
CA ALA A 101 1.22 -0.42 -51.38
C ALA A 101 1.77 0.75 -50.56
N ILE A 102 1.19 1.04 -49.38
CA ILE A 102 1.62 2.16 -48.54
C ILE A 102 2.96 1.90 -47.83
N LEU A 103 3.27 0.64 -47.49
CA LEU A 103 4.54 0.28 -46.87
C LEU A 103 5.67 0.29 -47.91
N ARG A 104 5.37 -0.10 -49.15
CA ARG A 104 6.31 -0.07 -50.27
C ARG A 104 6.72 1.35 -50.66
N ASP A 105 5.72 2.23 -50.76
CA ASP A 105 5.93 3.60 -51.23
C ASP A 105 6.21 4.59 -50.08
N TRP A 106 6.37 4.09 -48.84
CA TRP A 106 6.49 4.87 -47.60
C TRP A 106 7.60 5.94 -47.66
N THR A 107 8.81 5.53 -48.04
CA THR A 107 9.97 6.44 -48.13
C THR A 107 9.76 7.53 -49.18
N ARG A 108 9.12 7.20 -50.31
CA ARG A 108 8.78 8.19 -51.36
C ARG A 108 7.79 9.21 -50.81
N ILE A 109 6.71 8.75 -50.17
CA ILE A 109 5.69 9.62 -49.55
C ILE A 109 6.33 10.50 -48.46
N ALA A 110 7.24 9.95 -47.64
CA ALA A 110 7.96 10.71 -46.63
C ALA A 110 8.81 11.85 -47.24
N THR A 111 9.49 11.59 -48.36
CA THR A 111 10.28 12.62 -49.06
C THR A 111 9.41 13.68 -49.74
N GLU A 112 8.22 13.32 -50.21
CA GLU A 112 7.27 14.27 -50.82
C GLU A 112 6.61 15.17 -49.77
N LEU A 113 6.23 14.62 -48.62
CA LEU A 113 5.70 15.38 -47.48
C LEU A 113 6.74 16.33 -46.87
N ALA A 114 8.02 15.97 -46.92
CA ALA A 114 9.09 16.88 -46.51
C ALA A 114 9.16 18.14 -47.40
N LYS A 115 8.69 18.06 -48.66
CA LYS A 115 8.64 19.19 -49.60
C LYS A 115 7.34 20.01 -49.47
N ASN A 116 6.21 19.39 -49.13
CA ASN A 116 4.93 20.06 -48.92
C ASN A 116 4.23 19.57 -47.62
N PRO A 117 4.39 20.28 -46.49
CA PRO A 117 4.02 19.78 -45.16
C PRO A 117 2.56 19.94 -44.76
N ARG A 118 1.64 20.31 -45.67
CA ARG A 118 0.21 20.52 -45.34
C ARG A 118 -0.76 19.65 -46.14
N PRO A 119 -0.71 18.31 -46.01
CA PRO A 119 -1.85 17.49 -46.38
C PRO A 119 -2.98 17.61 -45.34
N LYS A 120 -4.23 17.43 -45.77
CA LYS A 120 -5.43 17.44 -44.91
C LYS A 120 -5.51 16.20 -44.02
N GLU A 121 -4.90 15.11 -44.46
CA GLU A 121 -4.84 13.82 -43.77
C GLU A 121 -3.39 13.33 -43.74
N ASP A 122 -3.01 12.59 -42.71
CA ASP A 122 -1.65 12.12 -42.52
C ASP A 122 -1.47 10.72 -43.11
N PRO A 123 -0.85 10.58 -44.31
CA PRO A 123 -0.76 9.28 -44.97
C PRO A 123 0.28 8.38 -44.29
N LEU A 124 1.21 8.92 -43.50
CA LEU A 124 2.25 8.17 -42.79
C LEU A 124 1.87 7.98 -41.32
N SER A 125 0.88 7.13 -41.07
CA SER A 125 0.42 6.80 -39.72
C SER A 125 0.20 5.31 -39.55
N LEU A 126 0.17 4.84 -38.30
CA LEU A 126 -0.20 3.47 -37.95
C LEU A 126 -1.63 3.14 -38.42
N GLU A 127 -2.53 4.10 -38.34
CA GLU A 127 -3.91 3.94 -38.82
C GLU A 127 -3.96 3.66 -40.33
N THR A 128 -3.26 4.47 -41.12
CA THR A 128 -3.25 4.32 -42.58
C THR A 128 -2.62 2.99 -42.99
N ALA A 129 -1.60 2.52 -42.25
CA ALA A 129 -1.01 1.20 -42.46
C ALA A 129 -2.03 0.06 -42.19
N LEU A 130 -2.78 0.13 -41.08
CA LEU A 130 -3.81 -0.87 -40.75
C LEU A 130 -4.96 -0.87 -41.75
N ILE A 131 -5.41 0.31 -42.21
CA ILE A 131 -6.45 0.44 -43.24
C ILE A 131 -5.98 -0.16 -44.57
N ALA A 132 -4.72 0.09 -44.96
CA ALA A 132 -4.15 -0.47 -46.18
C ALA A 132 -4.08 -2.01 -46.12
N ILE A 133 -3.69 -2.57 -44.98
CA ILE A 133 -3.70 -4.03 -44.75
C ILE A 133 -5.12 -4.57 -44.84
N ARG A 134 -6.11 -3.89 -44.25
CA ARG A 134 -7.52 -4.30 -44.33
C ARG A 134 -8.05 -4.30 -45.76
N LYS A 135 -7.71 -3.29 -46.57
CA LYS A 135 -8.05 -3.24 -47.99
C LYS A 135 -7.40 -4.39 -48.76
N TYR A 136 -6.16 -4.72 -48.43
CA TYR A 136 -5.46 -5.85 -49.03
C TYR A 136 -6.10 -7.22 -48.68
N MET A 137 -6.68 -7.35 -47.48
CA MET A 137 -7.52 -8.51 -47.12
C MET A 137 -8.81 -8.58 -47.95
N GLU A 138 -9.39 -7.44 -48.32
CA GLU A 138 -10.61 -7.38 -49.13
C GLU A 138 -10.38 -7.87 -50.56
N GLU A 139 -9.20 -7.56 -51.13
CA GLU A 139 -8.75 -8.08 -52.43
C GLU A 139 -8.59 -9.62 -52.41
N HIS A 140 -8.19 -10.18 -51.26
CA HIS A 140 -7.90 -11.60 -51.06
C HIS A 140 -8.97 -12.35 -50.25
N LYS A 141 -10.20 -11.82 -50.21
CA LYS A 141 -11.27 -12.28 -49.31
C LYS A 141 -11.77 -13.72 -49.51
N LYS A 142 -11.38 -14.39 -50.60
CA LYS A 142 -11.77 -15.78 -50.93
C LYS A 142 -10.79 -16.83 -50.40
N LEU A 143 -9.65 -16.45 -49.84
CA LEU A 143 -8.64 -17.41 -49.36
C LEU A 143 -9.10 -18.17 -48.11
N PRO A 144 -8.86 -19.49 -48.01
CA PRO A 144 -9.23 -20.26 -46.83
C PRO A 144 -8.40 -19.80 -45.63
N GLN A 145 -9.07 -19.52 -44.51
CA GLN A 145 -8.42 -18.99 -43.31
C GLN A 145 -8.23 -20.08 -42.24
N PRO A 146 -7.18 -19.99 -41.41
CA PRO A 146 -6.96 -20.91 -40.30
C PRO A 146 -8.09 -20.82 -39.26
N PRO A 147 -8.22 -21.78 -38.32
CA PRO A 147 -9.23 -21.73 -37.26
C PRO A 147 -9.16 -20.42 -36.45
N GLU A 148 -10.32 -19.87 -36.09
CA GLU A 148 -10.36 -18.64 -35.29
C GLU A 148 -9.64 -18.80 -33.94
N GLY A 149 -8.92 -17.77 -33.50
CA GLY A 149 -8.14 -17.80 -32.25
C GLY A 149 -6.78 -18.49 -32.35
N SER A 150 -6.43 -19.08 -33.49
CA SER A 150 -5.07 -19.60 -33.73
C SER A 150 -4.04 -18.47 -33.73
N LYS A 151 -2.87 -18.70 -33.10
CA LYS A 151 -1.78 -17.71 -32.94
C LYS A 151 -0.45 -18.26 -33.46
N PHE A 152 0.43 -17.42 -33.98
CA PHE A 152 1.77 -17.84 -34.41
C PHE A 152 2.62 -18.32 -33.19
N ALA A 153 3.39 -19.40 -33.35
CA ALA A 153 4.06 -20.11 -32.25
C ALA A 153 5.15 -19.30 -31.51
N ILE A 154 5.66 -18.22 -32.13
CA ILE A 154 6.63 -17.30 -31.53
C ILE A 154 5.99 -16.48 -30.38
N TYR A 155 4.66 -16.51 -30.27
CA TYR A 155 3.94 -15.81 -29.22
C TYR A 155 3.93 -16.59 -27.90
N LYS A 156 4.86 -16.23 -27.00
CA LYS A 156 4.68 -16.49 -25.56
C LYS A 156 3.83 -15.35 -24.98
N PRO A 157 2.63 -15.62 -24.41
CA PRO A 157 1.94 -14.63 -23.61
C PRO A 157 2.90 -14.15 -22.54
N ALA A 158 3.01 -12.84 -22.37
CA ALA A 158 3.71 -12.27 -21.23
C ALA A 158 2.99 -12.71 -19.95
N ALA A 159 3.40 -13.83 -19.38
CA ALA A 159 2.97 -14.25 -18.06
C ALA A 159 3.52 -13.23 -17.06
N ASP A 160 2.59 -12.41 -16.57
CA ASP A 160 2.68 -11.53 -15.41
C ASP A 160 3.61 -10.30 -15.50
N ALA A 161 3.00 -9.13 -15.65
CA ALA A 161 3.64 -7.81 -15.50
C ALA A 161 4.23 -7.58 -14.08
N ARG A 162 3.84 -8.42 -13.11
CA ARG A 162 4.33 -8.36 -11.72
C ARG A 162 5.79 -8.81 -11.59
N HIS A 163 6.28 -9.75 -12.40
CA HIS A 163 7.68 -10.18 -12.36
C HIS A 163 8.64 -9.15 -12.97
N ARG A 164 8.25 -8.46 -14.04
CA ARG A 164 9.04 -7.34 -14.61
C ARG A 164 9.04 -6.11 -13.69
N ARG A 165 7.91 -5.80 -13.05
CA ARG A 165 7.87 -4.78 -11.98
C ARG A 165 8.76 -5.16 -10.80
N ALA A 166 8.78 -6.43 -10.38
CA ALA A 166 9.67 -6.87 -9.32
C ALA A 166 11.14 -6.75 -9.72
N TYR A 167 11.52 -7.15 -10.94
CA TYR A 167 12.92 -7.08 -11.41
C TYR A 167 13.40 -5.64 -11.61
N LEU A 168 12.59 -4.76 -12.20
CA LEU A 168 12.88 -3.33 -12.32
C LEU A 168 12.84 -2.62 -10.95
N HIS A 169 11.93 -2.99 -10.06
CA HIS A 169 11.89 -2.46 -8.69
C HIS A 169 13.11 -2.94 -7.89
N LEU A 170 13.56 -4.18 -8.04
CA LEU A 170 14.77 -4.71 -7.40
C LEU A 170 16.04 -4.08 -7.98
N LEU A 171 16.12 -3.87 -9.30
CA LEU A 171 17.20 -3.12 -9.95
C LEU A 171 17.20 -1.64 -9.54
N ASN A 172 16.04 -1.00 -9.46
CA ASN A 172 15.93 0.39 -9.03
C ASN A 172 16.18 0.55 -7.53
N LEU A 173 15.78 -0.43 -6.70
CA LEU A 173 16.17 -0.48 -5.30
C LEU A 173 17.67 -0.68 -5.17
N SER A 174 18.28 -1.60 -5.91
CA SER A 174 19.72 -1.86 -5.82
C SER A 174 20.55 -0.65 -6.30
N GLN A 175 20.13 0.02 -7.38
CA GLN A 175 20.73 1.27 -7.87
C GLN A 175 20.49 2.44 -6.89
N GLY A 176 19.30 2.56 -6.31
CA GLY A 176 19.01 3.57 -5.30
C GLY A 176 19.82 3.37 -4.02
N PHE A 177 19.97 2.13 -3.55
CA PHE A 177 20.78 1.78 -2.39
C PHE A 177 22.28 1.95 -2.63
N SER A 178 22.79 1.62 -3.82
CA SER A 178 24.19 1.81 -4.17
C SER A 178 24.52 3.31 -4.26
N LEU A 179 23.68 4.10 -4.92
CA LEU A 179 23.83 5.56 -4.99
C LEU A 179 23.74 6.21 -3.60
N PHE A 180 22.80 5.77 -2.76
CA PHE A 180 22.68 6.20 -1.37
C PHE A 180 23.99 5.99 -0.59
N ARG A 181 24.56 4.78 -0.66
CA ARG A 181 25.83 4.46 0.00
C ARG A 181 26.99 5.28 -0.57
N ALA A 182 27.05 5.46 -1.88
CA ALA A 182 28.07 6.27 -2.55
C ALA A 182 28.03 7.73 -2.10
N LEU A 183 26.84 8.34 -2.08
CA LEU A 183 26.63 9.72 -1.60
C LEU A 183 27.00 9.89 -0.13
N LEU A 184 26.63 8.93 0.73
CA LEU A 184 27.03 8.96 2.14
C LEU A 184 28.55 8.86 2.31
N ARG A 185 29.22 8.03 1.51
CA ARG A 185 30.67 7.86 1.56
C ARG A 185 31.40 9.12 1.09
N GLN A 186 31.00 9.68 -0.05
CA GLN A 186 31.62 10.90 -0.58
C GLN A 186 31.29 12.13 0.27
N GLY A 187 30.08 12.22 0.79
CA GLY A 187 29.67 13.32 1.66
C GLY A 187 30.49 13.46 2.95
N ARG A 188 31.14 12.38 3.43
CA ARG A 188 32.09 12.43 4.56
C ARG A 188 33.48 12.94 4.18
N ARG A 189 33.85 12.83 2.91
CA ARG A 189 35.17 13.22 2.41
C ARG A 189 35.26 14.71 2.10
N VAL A 190 34.11 15.39 1.97
CA VAL A 190 34.07 16.84 1.77
C VAL A 190 34.54 17.53 3.06
N PRO A 191 35.64 18.30 3.02
CA PRO A 191 36.17 18.96 4.20
C PRO A 191 35.28 20.15 4.60
N LEU A 192 34.68 20.07 5.79
CA LEU A 192 33.79 21.08 6.35
C LEU A 192 34.48 21.85 7.48
N PRO A 193 34.29 23.18 7.57
CA PRO A 193 34.71 23.94 8.74
C PRO A 193 33.85 23.62 9.98
N ASP A 194 34.43 23.83 11.16
CA ASP A 194 33.87 23.38 12.45
C ASP A 194 32.52 24.01 12.79
N ASP A 195 32.30 25.25 12.34
CA ASP A 195 31.06 26.03 12.47
C ASP A 195 29.84 25.29 11.88
N ILE A 196 30.04 24.58 10.77
CA ILE A 196 29.00 23.83 10.06
C ILE A 196 28.95 22.38 10.56
N ALA A 197 30.09 21.78 10.87
CA ALA A 197 30.18 20.38 11.27
C ALA A 197 29.45 20.09 12.59
N THR A 198 29.50 21.03 13.55
CA THR A 198 29.02 20.81 14.92
C THR A 198 27.63 21.37 15.23
N ALA A 199 27.07 22.21 14.35
CA ALA A 199 25.87 22.98 14.68
C ALA A 199 24.55 22.18 14.75
N LEU A 200 24.47 20.99 14.14
CA LEU A 200 23.26 20.16 14.08
C LEU A 200 23.54 18.70 14.50
N PRO A 201 23.88 18.43 15.77
CA PRO A 201 24.18 17.09 16.24
C PRO A 201 22.95 16.16 16.19
N PRO A 202 23.14 14.82 16.10
CA PRO A 202 24.42 14.09 16.20
C PRO A 202 25.02 13.63 14.86
N ALA A 203 24.48 14.05 13.70
CA ALA A 203 24.87 13.49 12.40
C ALA A 203 25.54 14.53 11.50
N HIS A 204 26.55 14.09 10.71
CA HIS A 204 27.21 14.91 9.70
C HIS A 204 26.19 15.59 8.77
N PRO A 205 26.27 16.91 8.53
CA PRO A 205 25.17 17.67 7.91
C PRO A 205 24.82 17.19 6.50
N ILE A 206 25.83 16.89 5.67
CA ILE A 206 25.63 16.33 4.32
C ILE A 206 24.96 14.94 4.39
N GLN A 207 25.39 14.08 5.31
CA GLN A 207 24.80 12.74 5.46
C GLN A 207 23.36 12.80 5.95
N ALA A 208 23.07 13.70 6.88
CA ALA A 208 21.71 13.92 7.39
C ALA A 208 20.76 14.39 6.27
N LEU A 209 21.23 15.28 5.39
CA LEU A 209 20.49 15.74 4.22
C LEU A 209 20.20 14.61 3.23
N VAL A 210 21.22 13.84 2.85
CA VAL A 210 21.08 12.69 1.96
C VAL A 210 20.09 11.68 2.55
N ALA A 211 20.26 11.30 3.81
CA ALA A 211 19.36 10.38 4.49
C ALA A 211 17.92 10.90 4.59
N ARG A 212 17.72 12.22 4.72
CA ARG A 212 16.38 12.83 4.75
C ARG A 212 15.70 12.76 3.38
N ILE A 213 16.42 13.06 2.30
CA ILE A 213 15.86 13.03 0.94
C ILE A 213 15.50 11.61 0.52
N PHE A 214 16.39 10.64 0.74
CA PHE A 214 16.09 9.24 0.43
C PHE A 214 14.91 8.69 1.27
N ARG A 215 14.77 9.11 2.53
CA ARG A 215 13.60 8.77 3.34
C ARG A 215 12.31 9.39 2.79
N LYS A 216 12.36 10.63 2.31
CA LYS A 216 11.21 11.32 1.70
C LYS A 216 10.75 10.59 0.43
N ASN A 217 11.71 10.19 -0.42
CA ASN A 217 11.43 9.57 -1.71
C ASN A 217 11.24 8.05 -1.62
N ARG A 218 11.26 7.45 -0.41
CA ARG A 218 11.15 5.99 -0.22
C ARG A 218 9.89 5.38 -0.82
N LYS A 219 8.81 6.16 -0.93
CA LYS A 219 7.51 5.73 -1.45
C LYS A 219 7.34 6.03 -2.94
N ASP A 220 8.31 6.68 -3.58
CA ASP A 220 8.23 7.00 -4.99
C ASP A 220 8.45 5.72 -5.80
N THR A 221 7.37 5.21 -6.40
CA THR A 221 7.38 3.97 -7.20
C THR A 221 7.29 4.24 -8.70
N SER A 222 7.02 5.48 -9.10
CA SER A 222 6.95 5.87 -10.51
C SER A 222 8.34 5.85 -11.16
N PRO A 223 8.54 5.13 -12.28
CA PRO A 223 9.82 5.10 -13.00
C PRO A 223 10.33 6.50 -13.36
N ARG A 224 9.43 7.42 -13.74
CA ARG A 224 9.79 8.81 -14.09
C ARG A 224 10.39 9.57 -12.91
N LEU A 225 9.77 9.45 -11.74
CA LEU A 225 10.25 10.09 -10.51
C LEU A 225 11.57 9.47 -10.05
N VAL A 226 11.69 8.14 -10.14
CA VAL A 226 12.90 7.40 -9.76
C VAL A 226 14.07 7.76 -10.69
N VAL A 227 13.89 7.74 -12.01
CA VAL A 227 14.96 8.09 -12.97
C VAL A 227 15.40 9.54 -12.80
N SER A 228 14.46 10.48 -12.67
CA SER A 228 14.78 11.89 -12.40
C SER A 228 15.54 12.07 -11.08
N ALA A 229 15.10 11.39 -10.01
CA ALA A 229 15.77 11.41 -8.71
C ALA A 229 17.17 10.79 -8.77
N LEU A 230 17.35 9.69 -9.49
CA LEU A 230 18.64 9.04 -9.70
C LEU A 230 19.59 9.94 -10.50
N GLN A 231 19.14 10.52 -11.61
CA GLN A 231 19.92 11.47 -12.41
C GLN A 231 20.39 12.65 -11.55
N ASN A 232 19.51 13.23 -10.74
CA ASN A 232 19.87 14.28 -9.81
C ASN A 232 20.88 13.78 -8.76
N GLY A 233 20.67 12.59 -8.20
CA GLY A 233 21.60 11.99 -7.24
C GLY A 233 22.99 11.73 -7.82
N TYR A 234 23.12 11.30 -9.07
CA TYR A 234 24.41 11.15 -9.77
C TYR A 234 25.08 12.51 -10.05
N ARG A 235 24.31 13.55 -10.39
CA ARG A 235 24.83 14.93 -10.49
C ARG A 235 25.39 15.41 -9.15
N PHE A 236 24.67 15.18 -8.05
CA PHE A 236 25.16 15.51 -6.70
C PHE A 236 26.38 14.68 -6.31
N LEU A 237 26.47 13.42 -6.73
CA LEU A 237 27.65 12.60 -6.50
C LEU A 237 28.87 13.18 -7.20
N ALA A 238 28.73 13.64 -8.45
CA ALA A 238 29.79 14.32 -9.18
C ALA A 238 30.21 15.63 -8.50
N LEU A 239 29.25 16.44 -8.05
CA LEU A 239 29.50 17.68 -7.30
C LEU A 239 30.24 17.42 -5.99
N LEU A 240 29.81 16.44 -5.19
CA LEU A 240 30.48 16.07 -3.94
C LEU A 240 31.88 15.51 -4.18
N ASN A 241 32.09 14.81 -5.29
CA ASN A 241 33.41 14.33 -5.68
C ASN A 241 34.34 15.50 -6.02
N ALA A 242 33.86 16.49 -6.79
CA ALA A 242 34.60 17.71 -7.10
C ALA A 242 34.89 18.55 -5.83
N ALA A 243 33.94 18.64 -4.91
CA ALA A 243 34.09 19.36 -3.64
C ALA A 243 35.05 18.68 -2.65
N ALA A 244 35.35 17.39 -2.84
CA ALA A 244 36.27 16.62 -2.02
C ALA A 244 37.71 16.59 -2.56
N GLN A 245 37.95 17.14 -3.75
CA GLN A 245 39.30 17.25 -4.32
C GLN A 245 40.09 18.39 -3.70
N ASP A 246 41.42 18.25 -3.72
CA ASP A 246 42.40 19.26 -3.31
C ASP A 246 43.27 19.57 -4.54
N PRO A 247 43.33 20.82 -5.06
CA PRO A 247 42.94 22.10 -4.48
C PRO A 247 41.42 22.36 -4.42
N PRO A 248 40.95 23.29 -3.55
CA PRO A 248 39.53 23.59 -3.37
C PRO A 248 38.90 24.13 -4.66
N GLN A 249 37.97 23.37 -5.19
CA GLN A 249 37.17 23.72 -6.38
C GLN A 249 36.00 24.64 -6.00
N PRO A 250 35.48 25.49 -6.93
CA PRO A 250 34.29 26.32 -6.71
C PRO A 250 33.05 25.53 -6.27
N ALA A 251 33.00 24.23 -6.60
CA ALA A 251 31.98 23.30 -6.12
C ALA A 251 31.92 23.22 -4.58
N ARG A 252 33.04 23.38 -3.88
CA ARG A 252 33.09 23.36 -2.40
C ARG A 252 32.39 24.59 -1.81
N ASP A 253 32.58 25.76 -2.39
CA ASP A 253 31.96 27.01 -1.92
C ASP A 253 30.44 26.98 -2.13
N GLU A 254 29.99 26.39 -3.24
CA GLU A 254 28.56 26.14 -3.49
C GLU A 254 27.95 25.23 -2.42
N VAL A 255 28.63 24.14 -2.04
CA VAL A 255 28.18 23.26 -0.95
C VAL A 255 28.11 24.00 0.38
N LEU A 256 29.15 24.77 0.72
CA LEU A 256 29.22 25.48 2.00
C LEU A 256 28.14 26.57 2.11
N SER A 257 27.92 27.35 1.04
CA SER A 257 26.87 28.36 1.00
C SER A 257 25.46 27.76 1.15
N PHE A 258 25.21 26.62 0.50
CA PHE A 258 23.97 25.88 0.66
C PHE A 258 23.77 25.36 2.09
N LEU A 259 24.82 24.78 2.69
CA LEU A 259 24.76 24.25 4.06
C LEU A 259 24.43 25.35 5.08
N ARG A 260 25.09 26.51 4.98
CA ARG A 260 24.82 27.67 5.85
C ARG A 260 23.38 28.17 5.72
N THR A 261 22.89 28.31 4.49
CA THR A 261 21.51 28.74 4.21
C THR A 261 20.48 27.75 4.74
N ASN A 262 20.73 26.44 4.59
CA ASN A 262 19.82 25.43 5.09
C ASN A 262 19.86 25.32 6.63
N GLN A 263 21.03 25.51 7.25
CA GLN A 263 21.18 25.53 8.70
C GLN A 263 20.38 26.67 9.35
N SER A 264 20.49 27.90 8.81
CA SER A 264 19.73 29.05 9.33
C SER A 264 18.21 28.82 9.23
N ARG A 265 17.73 28.27 8.10
CA ARG A 265 16.33 27.88 7.93
C ARG A 265 15.85 26.84 8.94
N ILE A 266 16.67 25.82 9.22
CA ILE A 266 16.33 24.77 10.20
C ILE A 266 16.26 25.36 11.61
N LEU A 267 17.22 26.19 11.99
CA LEU A 267 17.26 26.83 13.31
C LEU A 267 16.06 27.78 13.50
N ALA A 268 15.72 28.59 12.50
CA ALA A 268 14.55 29.46 12.54
C ALA A 268 13.23 28.66 12.68
N ALA A 269 13.10 27.54 11.95
CA ALA A 269 11.95 26.66 12.06
C ALA A 269 11.87 25.98 13.44
N ARG A 270 13.01 25.55 14.00
CA ARG A 270 13.07 24.99 15.37
C ARG A 270 12.67 26.03 16.42
N ALA A 271 13.17 27.26 16.31
CA ALA A 271 12.81 28.35 17.22
C ALA A 271 11.31 28.69 17.16
N ARG A 272 10.74 28.82 15.95
CA ARG A 272 9.29 29.02 15.76
C ARG A 272 8.47 27.87 16.36
N ASN A 273 8.87 26.63 16.11
CA ASN A 273 8.16 25.46 16.66
C ASN A 273 8.32 25.34 18.18
N ALA A 274 9.44 25.78 18.76
CA ALA A 274 9.65 25.83 20.19
C ALA A 274 8.75 26.89 20.84
N ALA A 275 8.63 28.07 20.22
CA ALA A 275 7.77 29.16 20.71
C ALA A 275 6.27 28.79 20.71
N ILE A 276 5.82 27.97 19.74
CA ILE A 276 4.42 27.54 19.64
C ILE A 276 4.09 26.40 20.62
N ARG A 277 5.09 25.58 21.01
CA ARG A 277 4.86 24.42 21.86
C ARG A 277 4.83 24.85 23.32
N THR A 278 3.65 24.79 23.93
CA THR A 278 3.56 24.77 25.39
C THR A 278 4.31 23.53 25.93
N PRO A 279 5.05 23.66 27.05
CA PRO A 279 5.70 22.51 27.67
C PRO A 279 4.62 21.49 27.99
N LYS A 280 4.68 20.33 27.33
CA LYS A 280 3.72 19.25 27.53
C LYS A 280 3.88 18.80 28.98
N PRO A 281 2.81 18.77 29.80
CA PRO A 281 2.90 18.26 31.15
C PRO A 281 3.47 16.84 31.11
N ALA A 282 4.28 16.50 32.12
CA ALA A 282 4.86 15.18 32.24
C ALA A 282 3.75 14.12 32.06
N PRO A 283 3.98 13.08 31.25
CA PRO A 283 2.98 12.03 31.08
C PRO A 283 2.67 11.44 32.47
N PRO A 284 1.39 11.13 32.76
CA PRO A 284 1.06 10.45 33.99
C PRO A 284 1.83 9.12 34.04
N PRO A 285 2.24 8.68 35.25
CA PRO A 285 2.94 7.42 35.41
C PRO A 285 2.11 6.28 34.79
N PRO A 286 2.77 5.25 34.23
CA PRO A 286 2.08 4.13 33.61
C PRO A 286 1.24 3.38 34.65
N LEU A 287 0.13 2.79 34.23
CA LEU A 287 -0.75 2.00 35.12
C LEU A 287 -0.07 0.72 35.64
N LEU A 288 0.81 0.14 34.83
CA LEU A 288 1.54 -1.08 35.12
C LEU A 288 3.04 -0.83 35.07
N LYS A 289 3.77 -1.41 36.01
CA LYS A 289 5.22 -1.49 36.03
C LYS A 289 5.65 -2.88 35.59
N LEU A 290 6.60 -2.95 34.67
CA LEU A 290 7.21 -4.21 34.26
C LEU A 290 8.25 -4.61 35.32
N VAL A 291 8.13 -5.84 35.83
CA VAL A 291 9.01 -6.39 36.87
C VAL A 291 10.00 -7.37 36.26
N SER A 292 9.52 -8.26 35.40
CA SER A 292 10.33 -9.24 34.66
C SER A 292 9.94 -9.20 33.19
N GLN A 293 10.92 -9.32 32.30
CA GLN A 293 10.71 -9.36 30.85
C GLN A 293 10.41 -10.77 30.33
N ASP A 294 11.08 -11.80 30.87
CA ASP A 294 10.92 -13.18 30.41
C ASP A 294 10.97 -14.17 31.61
N PRO A 295 9.81 -14.71 32.05
CA PRO A 295 8.47 -14.44 31.55
C PRO A 295 8.01 -13.01 31.90
N PRO A 296 7.07 -12.43 31.12
CA PRO A 296 6.56 -11.09 31.38
C PRO A 296 5.75 -11.07 32.69
N ILE A 297 6.14 -10.20 33.62
CA ILE A 297 5.42 -9.99 34.89
C ILE A 297 5.20 -8.50 35.10
N TYR A 298 3.95 -8.14 35.38
CA TYR A 298 3.53 -6.76 35.63
C TYR A 298 2.96 -6.60 37.03
N GLU A 299 3.26 -5.47 37.65
CA GLU A 299 2.67 -5.05 38.90
C GLU A 299 1.90 -3.73 38.71
N PRO A 300 0.80 -3.50 39.45
CA PRO A 300 0.13 -2.21 39.47
C PRO A 300 1.04 -1.11 40.01
N ALA A 301 1.23 -0.05 39.24
CA ALA A 301 2.16 1.02 39.59
C ALA A 301 1.58 2.03 40.61
N GLN A 302 0.25 2.07 40.76
CA GLN A 302 -0.42 3.02 41.65
C GLN A 302 -1.46 2.31 42.52
N GLN A 303 -1.62 2.81 43.75
CA GLN A 303 -2.70 2.41 44.63
C GLN A 303 -4.02 3.10 44.24
N PRO A 304 -5.19 2.48 44.54
CA PRO A 304 -6.47 3.12 44.37
C PRO A 304 -6.51 4.48 45.07
N LEU A 305 -6.89 5.53 44.34
CA LEU A 305 -7.03 6.86 44.92
C LEU A 305 -8.19 6.89 45.93
N PRO A 306 -8.12 7.63 47.04
CA PRO A 306 -9.23 7.77 47.99
C PRO A 306 -10.42 8.57 47.38
N LEU A 307 -11.62 8.43 47.94
CA LEU A 307 -12.83 9.16 47.50
C LEU A 307 -12.63 10.68 47.36
N SER A 308 -11.82 11.29 48.22
CA SER A 308 -11.51 12.73 48.21
C SER A 308 -10.82 13.20 46.92
N ALA A 309 -10.15 12.30 46.19
CA ALA A 309 -9.51 12.63 44.92
C ALA A 309 -10.52 12.78 43.75
N PHE A 310 -11.77 12.35 43.92
CA PHE A 310 -12.78 12.37 42.87
C PHE A 310 -13.78 13.51 43.08
N LYS A 311 -13.84 14.44 42.11
CA LYS A 311 -14.78 15.58 42.12
C LYS A 311 -16.26 15.17 42.23
N SER A 312 -16.62 13.99 41.75
CA SER A 312 -18.00 13.50 41.76
C SER A 312 -18.42 12.89 43.09
N GLY A 313 -17.50 12.66 44.05
CA GLY A 313 -17.79 11.99 45.32
C GLY A 313 -18.26 10.53 45.19
N ILE A 314 -18.18 9.95 43.99
CA ILE A 314 -18.62 8.59 43.68
C ILE A 314 -17.46 7.83 43.06
N ARG A 315 -17.02 6.75 43.71
CA ARG A 315 -16.07 5.79 43.14
C ARG A 315 -16.76 4.91 42.11
N ARG A 316 -16.25 4.92 40.86
CA ARG A 316 -16.67 3.99 39.81
C ARG A 316 -15.57 2.97 39.57
N VAL A 317 -15.79 1.73 40.00
CA VAL A 317 -14.83 0.63 39.80
C VAL A 317 -14.64 0.40 38.29
N PRO A 318 -13.39 0.42 37.78
CA PRO A 318 -13.10 0.10 36.38
C PRO A 318 -13.53 -1.32 36.01
N ARG A 319 -13.89 -1.53 34.73
CA ARG A 319 -14.18 -2.87 34.20
C ARG A 319 -13.01 -3.36 33.36
N LEU A 320 -12.58 -4.59 33.59
CA LEU A 320 -11.62 -5.26 32.73
C LEU A 320 -12.35 -5.80 31.49
N ASP A 321 -12.00 -5.29 30.32
CA ASP A 321 -12.50 -5.74 29.02
C ASP A 321 -11.33 -6.27 28.17
N ILE A 322 -11.65 -7.02 27.12
CA ILE A 322 -10.69 -7.54 26.15
C ILE A 322 -11.01 -6.92 24.77
N CYS A 323 -9.99 -6.47 24.06
CA CYS A 323 -10.10 -6.01 22.68
C CYS A 323 -9.65 -7.12 21.72
N GLY A 324 -10.50 -7.47 20.77
CA GLY A 324 -10.28 -8.62 19.91
C GLY A 324 -10.24 -9.90 20.72
N ILE A 325 -9.22 -10.73 20.50
CA ILE A 325 -9.09 -12.04 21.15
C ILE A 325 -8.21 -11.96 22.41
N ILE A 326 -7.26 -11.02 22.50
CA ILE A 326 -6.11 -11.19 23.40
C ILE A 326 -5.81 -9.98 24.29
N HIS A 327 -5.99 -8.73 23.83
CA HIS A 327 -5.44 -7.56 24.56
C HIS A 327 -6.38 -7.04 25.66
N PRO A 328 -6.02 -7.17 26.95
CA PRO A 328 -6.84 -6.67 28.04
C PRO A 328 -6.66 -5.16 28.23
N PHE A 329 -7.73 -4.48 28.63
CA PHE A 329 -7.68 -3.06 28.99
C PHE A 329 -8.74 -2.71 30.03
N LEU A 330 -8.52 -1.64 30.78
CA LEU A 330 -9.50 -1.12 31.74
C LEU A 330 -10.41 -0.09 31.07
N ARG A 331 -11.71 -0.34 31.13
CA ARG A 331 -12.74 0.65 30.80
C ARG A 331 -13.09 1.45 32.05
N LEU A 332 -12.59 2.68 32.10
CA LEU A 332 -13.00 3.69 33.06
C LEU A 332 -14.43 4.12 32.70
N GLY A 333 -15.37 4.12 33.65
CA GLY A 333 -16.83 4.14 33.46
C GLY A 333 -17.46 5.35 32.73
N SER A 334 -16.70 6.11 31.95
CA SER A 334 -17.16 7.09 30.97
C SER A 334 -17.53 6.40 29.66
N LYS A 335 -18.79 6.57 29.23
CA LYS A 335 -19.21 6.34 27.84
C LYS A 335 -19.47 7.72 27.21
N PRO A 336 -19.04 7.96 25.95
CA PRO A 336 -18.29 7.07 25.06
C PRO A 336 -16.82 6.88 25.47
N GLN A 337 -16.17 5.83 24.94
CA GLN A 337 -14.76 5.54 25.21
C GLN A 337 -13.85 6.65 24.65
N PRO A 338 -12.76 7.05 25.34
CA PRO A 338 -11.86 8.07 24.83
C PRO A 338 -11.25 7.67 23.48
N ALA A 339 -11.34 8.56 22.48
CA ALA A 339 -10.86 8.29 21.12
C ALA A 339 -9.38 7.88 21.05
N LYS A 340 -8.53 8.41 21.95
CA LYS A 340 -7.11 8.03 22.04
C LYS A 340 -6.94 6.55 22.42
N LEU A 341 -7.73 6.07 23.38
CA LEU A 341 -7.71 4.67 23.80
C LEU A 341 -8.23 3.77 22.69
N SER A 342 -9.35 4.13 22.05
CA SER A 342 -9.90 3.37 20.92
C SER A 342 -8.91 3.25 19.76
N LYS A 343 -8.21 4.35 19.41
CA LYS A 343 -7.15 4.33 18.38
C LYS A 343 -5.99 3.40 18.75
N ALA A 344 -5.53 3.45 20.00
CA ALA A 344 -4.42 2.59 20.47
C ALA A 344 -4.80 1.10 20.46
N LEU A 345 -6.01 0.76 20.92
CA LEU A 345 -6.53 -0.60 20.90
C LEU A 345 -6.70 -1.11 19.47
N HIS A 346 -7.30 -0.30 18.58
CA HIS A 346 -7.45 -0.66 17.18
C HIS A 346 -6.10 -0.88 16.50
N HIS A 347 -5.10 -0.03 16.76
CA HIS A 347 -3.76 -0.22 16.20
C HIS A 347 -3.12 -1.55 16.63
N ARG A 348 -3.21 -1.91 17.93
CA ARG A 348 -2.69 -3.20 18.42
C ARG A 348 -3.43 -4.38 17.83
N TYR A 349 -4.76 -4.31 17.79
CA TYR A 349 -5.62 -5.33 17.16
C TYR A 349 -5.22 -5.56 15.71
N LYS A 350 -5.15 -4.48 14.91
CA LYS A 350 -4.85 -4.52 13.48
C LYS A 350 -3.46 -5.09 13.22
N LEU A 351 -2.46 -4.70 14.02
CA LEU A 351 -1.10 -5.25 13.91
C LEU A 351 -1.09 -6.77 14.09
N ARG A 352 -1.81 -7.29 15.10
CA ARG A 352 -1.86 -8.72 15.34
C ARG A 352 -2.64 -9.47 14.26
N GLU A 353 -3.77 -8.91 13.83
CA GLU A 353 -4.57 -9.45 12.73
C GLU A 353 -3.75 -9.55 11.45
N ASP A 354 -3.08 -8.47 11.04
CA ASP A 354 -2.18 -8.45 9.88
C ASP A 354 -1.08 -9.51 9.99
N THR A 355 -0.49 -9.65 11.18
CA THR A 355 0.59 -10.61 11.42
C THR A 355 0.09 -12.04 11.30
N GLY A 356 -1.09 -12.33 11.83
CA GLY A 356 -1.74 -13.64 11.71
C GLY A 356 -2.10 -13.96 10.26
N ILE A 357 -2.66 -13.00 9.52
CA ILE A 357 -2.96 -13.13 8.09
C ILE A 357 -1.68 -13.40 7.31
N LEU A 358 -0.60 -12.66 7.58
CA LEU A 358 0.68 -12.82 6.90
C LEU A 358 1.30 -14.19 7.17
N ALA A 359 1.31 -14.64 8.43
CA ALA A 359 1.82 -15.95 8.80
C ALA A 359 1.00 -17.08 8.15
N LYS A 360 -0.33 -16.92 8.07
CA LYS A 360 -1.22 -17.85 7.37
C LYS A 360 -0.91 -17.89 5.87
N LYS A 361 -0.82 -16.72 5.23
CA LYS A 361 -0.51 -16.59 3.80
C LYS A 361 0.81 -17.26 3.45
N PHE A 362 1.87 -16.97 4.22
CA PHE A 362 3.17 -17.59 3.99
C PHE A 362 3.09 -19.10 4.09
N ARG A 363 2.42 -19.62 5.12
CA ARG A 363 2.28 -21.06 5.36
C ARG A 363 1.45 -21.78 4.30
N GLU A 364 0.34 -21.20 3.85
CA GLU A 364 -0.66 -21.88 3.02
C GLU A 364 -0.50 -21.60 1.52
N GLU A 365 -0.02 -20.41 1.14
CA GLU A 365 0.05 -19.99 -0.26
C GLU A 365 1.51 -19.96 -0.77
N ASP A 366 2.39 -19.28 -0.04
CA ASP A 366 3.73 -18.95 -0.56
C ASP A 366 4.74 -20.10 -0.34
N MET A 367 4.52 -21.02 0.62
CA MET A 367 5.43 -22.14 0.90
C MET A 367 5.62 -23.08 -0.28
N ASP A 368 4.55 -23.44 -0.99
CA ASP A 368 4.64 -24.39 -2.10
C ASP A 368 5.32 -23.77 -3.32
N GLN A 369 5.11 -22.47 -3.54
CA GLN A 369 5.85 -21.71 -4.55
C GLN A 369 7.34 -21.64 -4.19
N ALA A 370 7.67 -21.39 -2.92
CA ALA A 370 9.06 -21.35 -2.47
C ALA A 370 9.78 -22.70 -2.68
N ARG A 371 9.09 -23.83 -2.43
CA ARG A 371 9.62 -25.17 -2.71
C ARG A 371 9.81 -25.44 -4.21
N GLN A 372 8.91 -24.92 -5.04
CA GLN A 372 9.03 -25.04 -6.50
C GLN A 372 10.21 -24.22 -7.04
N GLU A 373 10.42 -23.02 -6.50
CA GLU A 373 11.57 -22.18 -6.82
C GLU A 373 12.88 -22.88 -6.45
N ASP A 374 12.98 -23.38 -5.21
CA ASP A 374 14.16 -24.14 -4.74
C ASP A 374 14.44 -25.37 -5.65
N ARG A 375 13.39 -26.06 -6.11
CA ARG A 375 13.51 -27.18 -7.05
C ARG A 375 13.99 -26.73 -8.42
N TRP A 376 13.48 -25.61 -8.92
CA TRP A 376 13.88 -25.04 -10.20
C TRP A 376 15.33 -24.59 -10.16
N GLU A 377 15.75 -23.86 -9.12
CA GLU A 377 17.15 -23.45 -8.91
C GLU A 377 18.08 -24.67 -8.90
N SER A 378 17.68 -25.74 -8.21
CA SER A 378 18.42 -27.02 -8.18
C SER A 378 18.56 -27.66 -9.57
N GLN A 379 17.51 -27.59 -10.40
CA GLN A 379 17.52 -28.12 -11.78
C GLN A 379 18.40 -27.27 -12.70
N ILE A 380 18.28 -25.95 -12.63
CA ILE A 380 19.14 -25.03 -13.39
C ILE A 380 20.59 -25.20 -12.99
N GLN A 381 20.88 -25.31 -11.69
CA GLN A 381 22.23 -25.56 -11.21
C GLN A 381 22.78 -26.87 -11.77
N ARG A 382 21.98 -27.95 -11.79
CA ARG A 382 22.36 -29.23 -12.39
C ARG A 382 22.64 -29.12 -13.89
N LEU A 383 21.82 -28.38 -14.63
CA LEU A 383 22.01 -28.14 -16.07
C LEU A 383 23.26 -27.28 -16.35
N MET A 384 23.51 -26.27 -15.52
CA MET A 384 24.74 -25.47 -15.60
C MET A 384 25.98 -26.33 -15.30
N MET A 385 25.89 -27.30 -14.37
CA MET A 385 26.98 -28.23 -14.08
C MET A 385 27.29 -29.15 -15.27
N THR A 386 26.29 -29.66 -15.98
CA THR A 386 26.52 -30.49 -17.18
C THR A 386 27.11 -29.69 -18.33
N MET A 387 26.79 -28.39 -18.44
CA MET A 387 27.29 -27.53 -19.51
C MET A 387 28.66 -26.90 -19.21
N SER A 388 28.99 -26.65 -17.95
CA SER A 388 30.26 -26.04 -17.54
C SER A 388 31.29 -27.11 -17.20
N LYS A 389 32.03 -27.58 -18.22
CA LYS A 389 33.21 -28.43 -17.99
C LYS A 389 34.32 -27.61 -17.31
N GLY A 390 34.41 -27.68 -15.98
CA GLY A 390 35.66 -27.41 -15.25
C GLY A 390 35.81 -26.07 -14.50
N GLN A 391 34.78 -25.25 -14.31
CA GLN A 391 34.91 -24.05 -13.45
C GLN A 391 34.61 -24.33 -11.97
N ARG A 392 35.39 -23.67 -11.09
CA ARG A 392 35.39 -23.88 -9.64
C ARG A 392 34.17 -23.22 -8.97
N ARG A 393 33.50 -24.02 -8.14
CA ARG A 393 32.28 -23.74 -7.36
C ARG A 393 32.36 -22.41 -6.56
N PRO A 394 31.31 -21.57 -6.53
CA PRO A 394 30.92 -20.89 -5.30
C PRO A 394 30.31 -21.92 -4.32
N PRO A 395 30.51 -21.79 -3.00
CA PRO A 395 29.88 -22.68 -2.02
C PRO A 395 28.35 -22.64 -2.19
N PRO A 396 27.63 -23.77 -2.02
CA PRO A 396 26.18 -23.75 -2.05
C PRO A 396 25.69 -22.78 -0.99
N ASP A 397 24.86 -21.82 -1.40
CA ASP A 397 24.17 -20.96 -0.46
C ASP A 397 23.31 -21.90 0.42
N THR A 398 23.60 -21.97 1.71
CA THR A 398 22.98 -22.96 2.61
C THR A 398 21.50 -22.65 2.87
N THR A 399 21.05 -21.46 2.47
CA THR A 399 19.74 -20.93 2.80
C THR A 399 18.89 -20.93 1.54
N THR A 400 17.97 -21.88 1.44
CA THR A 400 16.99 -21.94 0.36
C THR A 400 15.84 -20.95 0.61
N TYR A 401 15.07 -20.62 -0.41
CA TYR A 401 13.94 -19.73 -0.26
C TYR A 401 12.89 -20.33 0.69
N ALA A 402 12.58 -21.62 0.56
CA ALA A 402 11.66 -22.29 1.48
C ALA A 402 12.20 -22.30 2.92
N SER A 403 13.50 -22.52 3.13
CA SER A 403 14.11 -22.49 4.47
C SER A 403 13.99 -21.11 5.14
N THR A 404 14.16 -20.05 4.35
CA THR A 404 13.98 -18.67 4.81
C THR A 404 12.54 -18.42 5.21
N LEU A 405 11.59 -18.85 4.36
CA LEU A 405 10.16 -18.64 4.61
C LEU A 405 9.68 -19.42 5.84
N TYR A 406 10.19 -20.64 6.06
CA TYR A 406 9.99 -21.39 7.30
C TYR A 406 10.49 -20.64 8.53
N GLY A 407 11.70 -20.08 8.47
CA GLY A 407 12.26 -19.27 9.55
C GLY A 407 11.40 -18.04 9.86
N VAL A 408 10.94 -17.33 8.83
CA VAL A 408 10.05 -16.17 8.98
C VAL A 408 8.73 -16.57 9.63
N VAL A 409 8.07 -17.65 9.18
CA VAL A 409 6.83 -18.12 9.81
C VAL A 409 7.06 -18.50 11.27
N GLY A 410 8.20 -19.13 11.58
CA GLY A 410 8.62 -19.43 12.96
C GLY A 410 8.73 -18.17 13.82
N GLU A 411 9.45 -17.16 13.35
CA GLU A 411 9.61 -15.86 14.04
C GLU A 411 8.26 -15.14 14.25
N LEU A 412 7.36 -15.16 13.25
CA LEU A 412 6.03 -14.57 13.39
C LEU A 412 5.19 -15.29 14.45
N ASN A 413 5.26 -16.63 14.49
CA ASN A 413 4.57 -17.42 15.51
C ASN A 413 5.14 -17.17 16.92
N GLU A 414 6.46 -17.09 17.05
CA GLU A 414 7.14 -16.75 18.29
C GLU A 414 6.78 -15.35 18.78
N TRP A 415 6.73 -14.37 17.88
CA TRP A 415 6.23 -13.03 18.20
C TRP A 415 4.79 -13.07 18.70
N MET A 416 3.91 -13.80 18.00
CA MET A 416 2.51 -13.97 18.41
C MET A 416 2.37 -14.66 19.77
N ARG A 417 3.25 -15.62 20.08
CA ARG A 417 3.31 -16.31 21.37
C ARG A 417 3.73 -15.36 22.49
N ARG A 418 4.79 -14.57 22.28
CA ARG A 418 5.27 -13.58 23.27
C ARG A 418 4.23 -12.49 23.53
N ASP A 419 3.57 -11.98 22.51
CA ASP A 419 2.50 -10.99 22.67
C ASP A 419 1.28 -11.55 23.42
N TYR A 420 0.97 -12.84 23.26
CA TYR A 420 -0.06 -13.51 24.06
C TYR A 420 0.34 -13.61 25.54
N GLN A 421 1.57 -14.03 25.84
CA GLN A 421 2.08 -14.11 27.22
C GLN A 421 2.12 -12.72 27.89
N ASP A 422 2.58 -11.69 27.16
CA ASP A 422 2.57 -10.30 27.62
C ASP A 422 1.14 -9.84 27.95
N ALA A 423 0.19 -10.14 27.08
CA ALA A 423 -1.21 -9.78 27.28
C ALA A 423 -1.83 -10.50 28.49
N GLN A 424 -1.56 -11.78 28.70
CA GLN A 424 -2.01 -12.52 29.89
C GLN A 424 -1.44 -11.91 31.18
N ALA A 425 -0.14 -11.62 31.19
CA ALA A 425 0.53 -11.01 32.34
C ALA A 425 -0.05 -9.62 32.68
N ARG A 426 -0.30 -8.79 31.66
CA ARG A 426 -1.00 -7.51 31.83
C ARG A 426 -2.41 -7.72 32.34
N GLY A 427 -3.15 -8.69 31.81
CA GLY A 427 -4.51 -9.00 32.22
C GLY A 427 -4.60 -9.33 33.70
N LYS A 428 -3.68 -10.16 34.21
CA LYS A 428 -3.55 -10.49 35.63
C LYS A 428 -3.32 -9.25 36.48
N ALA A 429 -2.36 -8.40 36.10
CA ALA A 429 -2.06 -7.18 36.84
C ALA A 429 -3.20 -6.15 36.81
N LEU A 430 -3.90 -6.01 35.67
CA LEU A 430 -5.09 -5.15 35.57
C LEU A 430 -6.25 -5.69 36.41
N TRP A 431 -6.41 -7.01 36.49
CA TRP A 431 -7.40 -7.64 37.36
C TRP A 431 -7.14 -7.32 38.83
N GLU A 432 -5.88 -7.36 39.26
CA GLU A 432 -5.51 -6.96 40.62
C GLU A 432 -5.88 -5.50 40.92
N ILE A 433 -5.73 -4.58 39.97
CA ILE A 433 -6.19 -3.19 40.13
C ILE A 433 -7.70 -3.15 40.38
N VAL A 434 -8.47 -3.89 39.58
CA VAL A 434 -9.93 -3.94 39.72
C VAL A 434 -10.34 -4.49 41.08
N GLU A 435 -9.67 -5.55 41.56
CA GLU A 435 -9.95 -6.12 42.88
C GLU A 435 -9.59 -5.15 44.02
N ARG A 436 -8.46 -4.44 43.93
CA ARG A 436 -8.10 -3.39 44.90
C ARG A 436 -9.12 -2.26 44.93
N GLU A 437 -9.59 -1.83 43.76
CA GLU A 437 -10.65 -0.81 43.62
C GLU A 437 -12.00 -1.28 44.20
N LYS A 438 -12.40 -2.53 43.96
CA LYS A 438 -13.61 -3.12 44.57
C LYS A 438 -13.51 -3.21 46.09
N ALA A 439 -12.36 -3.64 46.60
CA ALA A 439 -12.13 -3.76 48.04
C ALA A 439 -12.22 -2.39 48.73
N LEU A 440 -11.62 -1.36 48.13
CA LEU A 440 -11.71 0.01 48.64
C LEU A 440 -13.14 0.56 48.54
N ALA A 441 -13.83 0.34 47.41
CA ALA A 441 -15.23 0.73 47.25
C ALA A 441 -16.14 0.12 48.33
N LYS A 442 -15.90 -1.15 48.69
CA LYS A 442 -16.64 -1.84 49.74
C LYS A 442 -16.37 -1.22 51.11
N ARG A 443 -15.10 -1.00 51.45
CA ARG A 443 -14.71 -0.35 52.73
C ARG A 443 -15.35 1.02 52.89
N GLU A 444 -15.25 1.86 51.87
CA GLU A 444 -15.83 3.20 51.89
C GLU A 444 -17.36 3.18 52.03
N LYS A 445 -18.03 2.23 51.37
CA LYS A 445 -19.48 2.03 51.52
C LYS A 445 -19.86 1.59 52.93
N ASP A 446 -19.09 0.68 53.52
CA ASP A 446 -19.31 0.18 54.88
C ASP A 446 -19.07 1.29 55.91
N ASP A 447 -18.04 2.11 55.73
CA ASP A 447 -17.74 3.25 56.60
C ASP A 447 -18.79 4.36 56.47
N ALA A 448 -19.27 4.66 55.26
CA ALA A 448 -20.40 5.57 55.05
C ALA A 448 -21.67 5.06 55.74
N ARG A 449 -21.95 3.75 55.68
CA ARG A 449 -23.08 3.14 56.38
C ARG A 449 -22.94 3.25 57.90
N ARG A 450 -21.74 3.03 58.44
CA ARG A 450 -21.44 3.20 59.88
C ARG A 450 -21.58 4.65 60.31
N ALA A 451 -21.06 5.60 59.53
CA ALA A 451 -21.16 7.03 59.80
C ALA A 451 -22.62 7.48 59.82
N ALA A 452 -23.41 7.10 58.80
CA ALA A 452 -24.86 7.38 58.76
C ALA A 452 -25.60 6.76 59.95
N SER A 453 -25.21 5.56 60.38
CA SER A 453 -25.80 4.93 61.58
C SER A 453 -25.45 5.68 62.86
N ARG A 454 -24.22 6.20 62.99
CA ARG A 454 -23.80 7.01 64.15
C ARG A 454 -24.51 8.36 64.18
N GLU A 455 -24.59 9.05 63.03
CA GLU A 455 -25.31 10.31 62.88
C GLU A 455 -26.80 10.12 63.23
N ARG A 456 -27.42 9.06 62.70
CA ARG A 456 -28.81 8.72 63.01
C ARG A 456 -29.03 8.46 64.50
N LYS A 457 -28.09 7.77 65.16
CA LYS A 457 -28.13 7.53 66.61
C LYS A 457 -28.02 8.85 67.39
N ALA A 458 -27.08 9.73 67.00
CA ALA A 458 -26.91 11.04 67.62
C ALA A 458 -28.15 11.94 67.46
N ARG A 459 -28.81 11.90 66.29
CA ARG A 459 -30.08 12.62 66.05
C ARG A 459 -31.23 12.10 66.92
N MET A 460 -31.33 10.78 67.09
CA MET A 460 -32.30 10.18 68.02
C MET A 460 -32.00 10.56 69.47
N GLU A 461 -30.73 10.53 69.88
CA GLU A 461 -30.28 10.96 71.22
C GLU A 461 -30.53 12.47 71.45
N ALA A 462 -30.52 13.29 70.40
CA ALA A 462 -30.87 14.70 70.43
C ALA A 462 -32.39 14.99 70.37
N GLY A 463 -33.24 13.96 70.38
CA GLY A 463 -34.70 14.10 70.37
C GLY A 463 -35.32 14.43 69.01
N GLU A 464 -34.57 14.32 67.91
CA GLU A 464 -35.08 14.56 66.55
C GLU A 464 -35.93 13.36 66.07
N GLU A 465 -37.08 13.60 65.44
CA GLU A 465 -37.94 12.53 64.92
C GLU A 465 -37.31 11.90 63.66
N VAL A 466 -36.81 10.66 63.78
CA VAL A 466 -36.07 9.99 62.71
C VAL A 466 -36.93 8.94 62.01
N GLU A 467 -37.15 9.08 60.70
CA GLU A 467 -37.88 8.09 59.89
C GLU A 467 -37.33 6.64 60.02
N PRO A 468 -38.19 5.60 59.95
CA PRO A 468 -37.77 4.19 59.96
C PRO A 468 -36.87 3.83 58.77
N VAL A 469 -35.88 2.95 59.00
CA VAL A 469 -35.01 2.45 57.93
C VAL A 469 -35.86 1.72 56.88
N GLY A 470 -35.82 2.19 55.64
CA GLY A 470 -36.56 1.60 54.53
C GLY A 470 -37.89 2.29 54.20
N ALA A 471 -38.36 3.26 55.00
CA ALA A 471 -39.60 4.00 54.71
C ALA A 471 -39.56 4.69 53.34
N LYS A 472 -38.44 5.34 52.99
CA LYS A 472 -38.22 5.94 51.66
C LYS A 472 -38.21 4.92 50.52
N PHE A 473 -37.64 3.73 50.77
CA PHE A 473 -37.58 2.67 49.77
C PHE A 473 -38.97 2.06 49.54
N ALA A 474 -39.77 1.88 50.60
CA ALA A 474 -41.15 1.43 50.53
C ALA A 474 -42.01 2.40 49.72
N ARG A 475 -41.93 3.72 49.99
CA ARG A 475 -42.63 4.75 49.19
C ARG A 475 -42.22 4.71 47.72
N HIS A 476 -40.92 4.59 47.42
CA HIS A 476 -40.44 4.50 46.04
C HIS A 476 -40.91 3.24 45.30
N LEU A 477 -40.98 2.10 46.00
CA LEU A 477 -41.54 0.86 45.47
C LEU A 477 -43.03 1.01 45.15
N GLU A 478 -43.75 1.71 46.02
CA GLU A 478 -45.17 1.96 45.89
C GLU A 478 -45.47 2.93 44.73
N GLU A 479 -44.66 3.97 44.55
CA GLU A 479 -44.68 4.85 43.38
C GLU A 479 -44.39 4.09 42.08
N LYS A 480 -43.34 3.24 42.06
CA LYS A 480 -43.03 2.42 40.88
C LYS A 480 -44.13 1.42 40.57
N ARG A 481 -44.77 0.84 41.58
CA ARG A 481 -45.90 -0.07 41.43
C ARG A 481 -47.13 0.63 40.83
N LYS A 482 -47.34 1.92 41.13
CA LYS A 482 -48.38 2.75 40.51
C LYS A 482 -48.05 3.16 39.08
N MET A 483 -46.77 3.28 38.74
CA MET A 483 -46.30 3.72 37.43
C MET A 483 -46.29 2.59 36.37
N TRP A 484 -46.24 1.33 36.81
CA TRP A 484 -46.26 0.18 35.89
C TRP A 484 -47.70 -0.31 35.67
N PRO A 485 -48.13 -0.52 34.41
CA PRO A 485 -49.42 -1.13 34.14
C PRO A 485 -49.48 -2.54 34.73
N PRO A 486 -50.68 -3.03 35.10
CA PRO A 486 -50.86 -4.37 35.67
C PRO A 486 -50.19 -5.43 34.79
N VAL A 487 -49.57 -6.43 35.41
CA VAL A 487 -48.80 -7.48 34.72
C VAL A 487 -49.63 -8.18 33.62
N GLY A 488 -50.95 -8.32 33.82
CA GLY A 488 -51.87 -8.87 32.82
C GLY A 488 -51.98 -8.01 31.56
N GLU A 489 -51.96 -6.68 31.69
CA GLU A 489 -52.08 -5.74 30.58
C GLU A 489 -50.79 -5.70 29.74
N VAL A 490 -49.62 -5.77 30.38
CA VAL A 490 -48.33 -5.88 29.70
C VAL A 490 -48.24 -7.19 28.92
N ARG A 491 -48.71 -8.29 29.51
CA ARG A 491 -48.73 -9.62 28.88
C ARG A 491 -49.64 -9.62 27.66
N GLN A 492 -50.82 -9.01 27.74
CA GLN A 492 -51.73 -8.89 26.60
C GLN A 492 -51.12 -8.05 25.48
N ARG A 493 -50.53 -6.89 25.79
CA ARG A 493 -49.83 -6.06 24.79
C ARG A 493 -48.67 -6.79 24.09
N MET A 494 -47.96 -7.66 24.81
CA MET A 494 -46.91 -8.49 24.19
C MET A 494 -47.50 -9.59 23.28
N ILE A 495 -48.62 -10.19 23.66
CA ILE A 495 -49.34 -11.16 22.83
C ILE A 495 -49.86 -10.48 21.55
N ASP A 496 -50.49 -9.31 21.69
CA ASP A 496 -51.04 -8.54 20.58
C ASP A 496 -49.92 -8.04 19.65
N ALA A 497 -48.80 -7.57 20.20
CA ALA A 497 -47.64 -7.18 19.40
C ALA A 497 -47.00 -8.37 18.67
N LYS A 498 -46.98 -9.55 19.29
CA LYS A 498 -46.50 -10.78 18.66
C LYS A 498 -47.44 -11.23 17.54
N ALA A 499 -48.76 -11.16 17.76
CA ALA A 499 -49.78 -11.46 16.76
C ALA A 499 -49.71 -10.48 15.58
N ALA A 500 -49.55 -9.18 15.83
CA ALA A 500 -49.39 -8.15 14.79
C ALA A 500 -48.12 -8.38 13.95
N ARG A 501 -47.02 -8.82 14.58
CA ARG A 501 -45.77 -9.11 13.90
C ARG A 501 -45.85 -10.37 13.04
N VAL A 502 -46.54 -11.41 13.53
CA VAL A 502 -46.83 -12.62 12.76
C VAL A 502 -47.74 -12.30 11.56
N ALA A 503 -48.80 -11.52 11.77
CA ALA A 503 -49.71 -11.09 10.69
C ALA A 503 -48.99 -10.24 9.61
N ALA A 504 -48.00 -9.43 10.00
CA ALA A 504 -47.19 -8.65 9.07
C ALA A 504 -46.21 -9.52 8.25
N GLU A 505 -45.75 -10.65 8.79
CA GLU A 505 -44.86 -11.59 8.10
C GLU A 505 -45.62 -12.57 7.18
N THR A 506 -46.87 -12.90 7.49
CA THR A 506 -47.66 -13.90 6.74
C THR A 506 -48.68 -13.33 5.74
N GLY A 507 -48.86 -12.01 5.67
CA GLY A 507 -49.70 -11.36 4.64
C GLY A 507 -51.19 -11.70 4.70
N GLY A 508 -51.71 -12.10 5.87
CA GLY A 508 -53.11 -12.43 6.11
C GLY A 508 -53.36 -12.74 7.60
N PRO A 509 -54.61 -12.62 8.09
CA PRO A 509 -54.89 -12.71 9.53
C PRO A 509 -54.53 -14.09 10.07
N ALA A 510 -53.74 -14.11 11.15
CA ALA A 510 -53.32 -15.33 11.83
C ALA A 510 -54.55 -16.04 12.44
N GLU A 511 -54.84 -17.24 11.94
CA GLU A 511 -55.82 -18.13 12.56
C GLU A 511 -55.32 -18.55 13.95
N LYS A 512 -56.22 -18.44 14.94
CA LYS A 512 -55.95 -18.69 16.35
C LYS A 512 -55.52 -20.14 16.58
N VAL A 513 -54.39 -20.32 17.28
CA VAL A 513 -54.03 -21.55 18.02
C VAL A 513 -53.94 -21.21 19.49
#